data_AF-A0A496X483-F1
#
_entry.id   AF-A0A496X483-F1
#
_cell.length_a   1.000
_cell.length_b   1.000
_cell.length_c   1.000
_cell.angle_alpha   90.00
_cell.angle_beta   90.00
_cell.angle_gamma   90.00
#
_symmetry.space_group_name_H-M   'P 1'
#
loop_
_entity.id
_entity.type
_entity.pdbx_description
1 polymer ?
#
loop_
_entity_poly.entity_id
_entity_poly.type
_entity_poly.pdbx_seq_one_letter_code
_entity_poly.pdbx_strand_id
1 'polypeptide(L)'
;MNPYDKPVNWLGGEFRTPPMSKDARLKAGYYLRMLQGGETLSMPESRPMPSIGTRCHELRIRDKDSIWRVVYRLDPGSILIVEVFSKKTQQTPKYVIDTCKARLSEYDAGG
;
A
#
# COMPACT_ATOMS: atom_id res chain seq x y z
N MET A 1 1.39 14.05 -16.51
CA MET A 1 0.64 13.75 -15.27
C MET A 1 -0.56 14.67 -15.22
N ASN A 2 -1.71 14.18 -14.76
CA ASN A 2 -2.88 15.03 -14.58
C ASN A 2 -2.62 15.87 -13.31
N PRO A 3 -2.76 17.21 -13.33
CA PRO A 3 -2.56 18.04 -12.14
C PRO A 3 -3.51 17.68 -10.97
N TYR A 4 -4.57 16.91 -11.22
CA TYR A 4 -5.49 16.41 -10.22
C TYR A 4 -5.13 15.02 -9.66
N ASP A 5 -4.04 14.41 -10.13
CA ASP A 5 -3.56 13.13 -9.60
C ASP A 5 -3.10 13.32 -8.14
N LYS A 6 -3.62 12.50 -7.22
CA LYS A 6 -3.17 12.52 -5.82
C LYS A 6 -1.69 12.16 -5.75
N PRO A 7 -0.84 12.91 -5.04
CA PRO A 7 0.54 12.52 -4.78
C PRO A 7 0.61 11.23 -3.94
N VAL A 8 1.68 10.46 -4.16
CA VAL A 8 1.99 9.25 -3.39
C VAL A 8 3.16 9.56 -2.45
N ASN A 9 2.90 9.49 -1.15
CA ASN A 9 3.89 9.70 -0.10
C ASN A 9 4.28 8.35 0.51
N TRP A 10 5.57 8.06 0.56
CA TRP A 10 6.08 6.81 1.12
C TRP A 10 6.52 7.02 2.56
N LEU A 11 5.81 6.40 3.50
CA LEU A 11 6.21 6.34 4.91
C LEU A 11 7.12 5.14 5.19
N GLY A 12 7.05 4.11 4.34
CA GLY A 12 7.99 3.01 4.39
C GLY A 12 7.75 1.93 3.35
N GLY A 13 8.76 1.07 3.19
CA GLY A 13 8.82 0.08 2.12
C GLY A 13 9.16 0.70 0.76
N GLU A 14 9.42 -0.16 -0.22
CA GLU A 14 9.68 0.24 -1.60
C GLU A 14 9.45 -0.93 -2.56
N PHE A 15 9.13 -0.63 -3.83
CA PHE A 15 9.08 -1.63 -4.90
C PHE A 15 10.48 -1.88 -5.47
N ARG A 16 11.21 -2.84 -4.89
CA ARG A 16 12.59 -3.14 -5.29
C ARG A 16 12.72 -4.16 -6.40
N THR A 17 13.84 -4.07 -7.12
CA THR A 17 14.32 -5.09 -8.06
C THR A 17 15.71 -5.55 -7.63
N PRO A 18 15.95 -6.84 -7.38
CA PRO A 18 15.07 -7.87 -6.77
C PRO A 18 14.61 -7.48 -5.34
N PRO A 19 13.65 -8.19 -4.71
CA PRO A 19 13.09 -9.50 -5.09
C PRO A 19 11.71 -9.47 -5.79
N MET A 20 11.13 -8.30 -6.06
CA MET A 20 9.86 -8.21 -6.79
C MET A 20 10.08 -8.46 -8.28
N SER A 21 9.20 -9.23 -8.95
CA SER A 21 9.32 -9.44 -10.40
C SER A 21 8.92 -8.18 -11.20
N LYS A 22 9.31 -8.15 -12.48
CA LYS A 22 8.90 -7.07 -13.39
C LYS A 22 7.38 -6.95 -13.50
N ASP A 23 6.68 -8.09 -13.66
CA ASP A 23 5.23 -8.12 -13.82
C ASP A 23 4.52 -7.63 -12.56
N ALA A 24 5.02 -8.03 -11.39
CA ALA A 24 4.51 -7.55 -10.12
C ALA A 24 4.69 -6.03 -9.97
N ARG A 25 5.85 -5.48 -10.35
CA ARG A 25 6.07 -4.01 -10.31
C ARG A 25 5.17 -3.26 -11.28
N LEU A 26 4.97 -3.77 -12.51
CA LEU A 26 4.05 -3.17 -13.47
C LEU A 26 2.62 -3.15 -12.94
N LYS A 27 2.18 -4.27 -12.36
CA LYS A 27 0.86 -4.38 -11.73
C LYS A 27 0.71 -3.43 -10.53
N ALA A 28 1.75 -3.32 -9.70
CA ALA A 28 1.80 -2.37 -8.59
C ALA A 28 1.67 -0.92 -9.09
N GLY A 29 2.45 -0.54 -10.11
CA GLY A 29 2.40 0.78 -10.73
C GLY A 29 1.04 1.10 -11.36
N TYR A 30 0.41 0.13 -12.01
CA TYR A 30 -0.95 0.28 -12.54
C TYR A 30 -1.97 0.58 -11.45
N TYR A 31 -1.97 -0.17 -10.34
CA TYR A 31 -2.87 0.08 -9.23
C TYR A 31 -2.60 1.41 -8.52
N LEU A 32 -1.33 1.79 -8.34
CA LEU A 32 -1.02 3.12 -7.82
C LEU A 32 -1.56 4.21 -8.76
N ARG A 33 -1.42 4.05 -10.08
CA ARG A 33 -1.94 5.01 -11.05
C ARG A 33 -3.46 5.21 -10.94
N MET A 34 -4.21 4.12 -10.77
CA MET A 34 -5.67 4.16 -10.56
C MET A 34 -6.01 4.91 -9.26
N LEU A 35 -5.35 4.55 -8.15
CA LEU A 35 -5.55 5.23 -6.86
C LEU A 35 -5.24 6.73 -6.96
N GLN A 36 -4.15 7.10 -7.63
CA GLN A 36 -3.79 8.50 -7.88
C GLN A 36 -4.88 9.23 -8.66
N GLY A 37 -5.54 8.57 -9.60
CA GLY A 37 -6.68 9.10 -10.35
C GLY A 37 -7.98 9.19 -9.55
N GLY A 38 -7.97 8.79 -8.27
CA GLY A 38 -9.14 8.84 -7.38
C GLY A 38 -10.00 7.56 -7.40
N GLU A 39 -9.57 6.52 -8.13
CA GLU A 39 -10.30 5.25 -8.14
C GLU A 39 -10.21 4.53 -6.80
N THR A 40 -11.27 3.80 -6.44
CA THR A 40 -11.28 2.93 -5.26
C THR A 40 -11.15 1.49 -5.71
N LEU A 41 -10.08 0.83 -5.26
CA LEU A 41 -9.87 -0.59 -5.51
C LEU A 41 -10.63 -1.44 -4.48
N SER A 42 -11.18 -2.56 -4.93
CA SER A 42 -11.91 -3.51 -4.11
C SER A 42 -11.35 -4.93 -4.29
N MET A 43 -12.01 -5.94 -3.73
CA MET A 43 -11.56 -7.33 -3.82
C MET A 43 -11.63 -7.83 -5.27
N PRO A 44 -10.66 -8.66 -5.72
CA PRO A 44 -9.58 -9.26 -4.94
C PRO A 44 -8.30 -8.42 -4.78
N GLU A 45 -8.17 -7.29 -5.47
CA GLU A 45 -6.97 -6.46 -5.54
C GLU A 45 -6.69 -5.71 -4.25
N SER A 46 -7.73 -5.19 -3.60
CA SER A 46 -7.60 -4.43 -2.36
C SER A 46 -8.69 -4.79 -1.36
N ARG A 47 -8.39 -4.62 -0.08
CA ARG A 47 -9.39 -4.71 0.99
C ARG A 47 -9.13 -3.67 2.09
N PRO A 48 -10.18 -3.24 2.81
CA PRO A 48 -10.01 -2.45 4.03
C PRO A 48 -9.19 -3.18 5.10
N MET A 49 -8.43 -2.42 5.89
CA MET A 49 -7.59 -2.86 7.01
C MET A 49 -7.92 -2.06 8.29
N PRO A 50 -9.13 -2.20 8.86
CA PRO A 50 -9.56 -1.43 10.04
C PRO A 50 -8.70 -1.70 11.28
N SER A 51 -8.01 -2.85 11.34
CA SER A 51 -7.09 -3.17 12.42
C SER A 51 -5.85 -2.27 12.46
N ILE A 52 -5.51 -1.59 11.36
CA ILE A 52 -4.41 -0.62 11.26
C ILE A 52 -4.94 0.79 11.53
N GLY A 53 -6.02 1.19 10.86
CA GLY A 53 -6.62 2.51 11.04
C GLY A 53 -7.74 2.80 10.05
N THR A 54 -8.38 3.96 10.20
CA THR A 54 -9.41 4.43 9.25
C THR A 54 -8.79 4.68 7.88
N ARG A 55 -9.53 4.36 6.81
CA ARG A 55 -9.09 4.60 5.41
C ARG A 55 -7.80 3.87 5.05
N CYS A 56 -7.40 2.90 5.86
CA CYS A 56 -6.28 2.01 5.57
C CYS A 56 -6.76 0.79 4.79
N HIS A 57 -5.99 0.41 3.79
CA HIS A 57 -6.27 -0.70 2.88
C HIS A 57 -5.00 -1.52 2.65
N GLU A 58 -5.18 -2.76 2.20
CA GLU A 58 -4.12 -3.66 1.77
C GLU A 58 -4.30 -3.95 0.28
N LEU A 59 -3.36 -3.51 -0.56
CA LEU A 59 -3.24 -3.92 -1.96
C LEU A 59 -2.55 -5.29 -2.03
N ARG A 60 -2.98 -6.11 -2.99
CA ARG A 60 -2.59 -7.50 -3.15
C ARG A 60 -2.03 -7.74 -4.55
N ILE A 61 -0.72 -7.86 -4.64
CA ILE A 61 -0.03 -8.06 -5.91
C ILE A 61 0.52 -9.49 -5.93
N ARG A 62 -0.13 -10.36 -6.70
CA ARG A 62 0.37 -11.73 -6.95
C ARG A 62 1.63 -11.65 -7.79
N ASP A 63 2.68 -12.28 -7.30
CA ASP A 63 3.96 -12.49 -7.98
C ASP A 63 4.16 -13.99 -8.23
N LYS A 64 5.31 -14.40 -8.77
CA LYS A 64 5.63 -15.79 -9.11
C LYS A 64 5.47 -16.73 -7.90
N ASP A 65 6.24 -16.48 -6.84
CA ASP A 65 6.34 -17.37 -5.68
C ASP A 65 5.85 -16.75 -4.37
N SER A 66 5.27 -15.56 -4.45
CA SER A 66 4.81 -14.82 -3.27
C SER A 66 3.66 -13.89 -3.61
N ILE A 67 3.07 -13.33 -2.56
CA ILE A 67 2.12 -12.24 -2.74
C ILE A 67 2.63 -11.02 -2.00
N TRP A 68 2.89 -9.96 -2.74
CA TRP A 68 3.24 -8.66 -2.19
C TRP A 68 1.98 -8.00 -1.63
N ARG A 69 2.13 -7.46 -0.44
CA ARG A 69 1.13 -6.63 0.22
C ARG A 69 1.67 -5.22 0.37
N VAL A 70 0.84 -4.26 -0.01
CA VAL A 70 1.11 -2.84 0.19
C VAL A 70 0.02 -2.32 1.10
N VAL A 71 0.40 -1.90 2.31
CA VAL A 71 -0.52 -1.19 3.19
C VAL A 71 -0.51 0.27 2.77
N TYR A 72 -1.68 0.83 2.50
CA TYR A 72 -1.81 2.23 2.11
C TYR A 72 -2.98 2.91 2.83
N ARG A 73 -2.91 4.23 3.00
CA ARG A 73 -4.00 5.07 3.50
C ARG A 73 -4.46 6.02 2.40
N LEU A 74 -5.78 6.17 2.26
CA LEU A 74 -6.38 7.15 1.36
C LEU A 74 -6.76 8.42 2.12
N ASP A 75 -6.00 9.48 1.88
CA ASP A 75 -6.29 10.82 2.37
C ASP A 75 -6.98 11.66 1.28
N PRO A 76 -7.69 12.75 1.64
CA PRO A 76 -8.36 13.59 0.65
C PRO A 76 -7.40 14.09 -0.45
N GLY A 77 -6.19 14.49 -0.06
CA GLY A 77 -5.18 15.07 -0.96
C GLY A 77 -3.96 14.21 -1.24
N SER A 78 -3.86 12.99 -0.71
CA SER A 78 -2.67 12.14 -0.92
C SER A 78 -2.97 10.65 -0.71
N ILE A 79 -2.07 9.81 -1.20
CA ILE A 79 -2.03 8.38 -0.92
C ILE A 79 -0.77 8.12 -0.10
N LEU A 80 -0.92 7.56 1.09
CA LEU A 80 0.22 7.19 1.92
C LEU A 80 0.53 5.71 1.70
N ILE A 81 1.75 5.38 1.27
CA ILE A 81 2.26 4.01 1.30
C ILE A 81 2.91 3.80 2.65
N VAL A 82 2.27 2.98 3.48
CA VAL A 82 2.64 2.80 4.88
C VAL A 82 3.70 1.72 5.03
N GLU A 83 3.54 0.59 4.34
CA GLU A 83 4.50 -0.53 4.37
C GLU A 83 4.35 -1.41 3.12
N VAL A 84 5.47 -1.98 2.66
CA VAL A 84 5.52 -2.96 1.58
C VAL A 84 6.24 -4.21 2.04
N PHE A 85 5.58 -5.36 1.96
CA PHE A 85 6.17 -6.63 2.37
C PHE A 85 5.66 -7.79 1.53
N SER A 86 6.49 -8.82 1.34
CA SER A 86 6.07 -10.07 0.73
C SER A 86 5.64 -11.06 1.80
N LYS A 87 4.60 -11.82 1.51
CA LYS A 87 4.14 -12.92 2.35
C LYS A 87 4.27 -14.25 1.63
N LYS A 88 4.61 -15.27 2.42
CA LYS A 88 4.30 -16.68 2.13
C LYS A 88 3.08 -17.19 2.93
N THR A 89 2.61 -16.44 3.93
CA THR A 89 1.52 -16.84 4.85
C THR A 89 0.26 -15.97 4.68
N GLN A 90 -0.91 -16.46 5.12
CA GLN A 90 -2.22 -15.81 4.84
C GLN A 90 -2.48 -14.55 5.69
N GLN A 91 -2.09 -14.56 6.98
CA GLN A 91 -2.39 -13.47 7.94
C GLN A 91 -1.28 -12.43 8.04
N THR A 92 -1.64 -11.17 8.28
CA THR A 92 -0.67 -10.07 8.48
C THR A 92 0.00 -10.22 9.84
N PRO A 93 1.33 -10.37 9.91
CA PRO A 93 2.01 -10.49 11.18
C PRO A 93 1.70 -9.27 12.07
N LYS A 94 1.56 -9.52 13.37
CA LYS A 94 1.27 -8.46 14.35
C LYS A 94 2.29 -7.31 14.28
N TYR A 95 3.58 -7.62 14.11
CA TYR A 95 4.62 -6.59 14.01
C TYR A 95 4.38 -5.61 12.85
N VAL A 96 3.86 -6.08 11.69
CA VAL A 96 3.54 -5.20 10.56
C VAL A 96 2.39 -4.26 10.93
N ILE A 97 1.37 -4.76 11.62
CA ILE A 97 0.25 -3.92 12.07
C ILE A 97 0.76 -2.84 13.03
N ASP A 98 1.62 -3.22 13.98
CA ASP A 98 2.18 -2.31 14.97
C ASP A 98 3.11 -1.27 14.31
N THR A 99 3.95 -1.67 13.34
CA THR A 99 4.78 -0.76 12.53
C THR A 99 3.92 0.22 11.73
N CYS A 100 2.85 -0.24 11.08
CA CYS A 100 1.96 0.64 10.33
C CYS A 100 1.28 1.67 11.24
N LYS A 101 0.83 1.26 12.43
CA LYS A 101 0.24 2.17 13.42
C LYS A 101 1.23 3.25 13.86
N ALA A 102 2.46 2.84 14.17
CA ALA A 102 3.52 3.78 14.58
C ALA A 102 3.80 4.83 13.50
N ARG A 103 4.00 4.41 12.24
CA ARG A 103 4.27 5.32 11.12
C ARG A 103 3.11 6.29 10.85
N LEU A 104 1.88 5.80 10.92
CA LEU A 104 0.69 6.65 10.75
C LEU A 104 0.56 7.66 11.89
N SER A 105 0.81 7.24 13.13
CA SER A 105 0.79 8.14 14.28
C SER A 105 1.86 9.23 14.19
N GLU A 106 3.06 8.89 13.72
CA GLU A 106 4.14 9.86 13.51
C GLU A 106 3.80 10.85 12.40
N TYR A 107 3.26 10.36 11.27
CA TYR A 107 2.81 11.20 10.17
C TYR A 107 1.68 12.16 10.60
N ASP A 108 0.70 11.67 11.37
CA ASP A 108 -0.43 12.48 11.83
C ASP A 108 -0.03 13.51 12.91
N ALA A 109 1.03 13.25 13.68
CA ALA A 109 1.54 14.16 14.71
C ALA A 109 2.45 15.27 14.15
N GLY A 110 3.09 15.03 13.01
CA GLY A 110 3.99 15.98 12.34
C GLY A 110 3.38 16.75 11.16
N GLY A 111 2.09 16.51 10.87
CA GLY A 111 1.32 17.15 9.80
C GLY A 111 0.53 18.38 10.24
#